data_AF-A0AAW3T4E6-F1
#
_entry.id   AF-A0AAW3T4E6-F1
#
_cell.length_a   1.000
_cell.length_b   1.000
_cell.length_c   1.000
_cell.angle_alpha   90.00
_cell.angle_beta   90.00
_cell.angle_gamma   90.00
#
_symmetry.space_group_name_H-M   'P 1'
#
loop_
_entity.id
_entity.type
_entity.pdbx_description
1 polymer ?
#
loop_
_entity_poly.entity_id
_entity_poly.type
_entity_poly.pdbx_seq_one_letter_code
_entity_poly.pdbx_strand_id
1 'polypeptide(L)'
;MAIGSKELRPTELDTFENERLADELKKAKEELFNLRFQSATGQLESHGRLRAVKRDIARIYTVLRERELGIRATPAPVETATKAKKTTKKADKPAESTEAETAEEN
;
A
#
# COMPACT_ATOMS: atom_id res chain seq x y z
N MET A 1 -10.40 18.35 7.10
CA MET A 1 -10.29 18.12 5.64
C MET A 1 -9.22 17.04 5.38
N ALA A 2 -9.59 15.76 5.49
CA ALA A 2 -8.72 14.65 5.11
C ALA A 2 -9.07 14.26 3.67
N ILE A 3 -8.29 14.76 2.71
CA ILE A 3 -8.40 14.40 1.29
C ILE A 3 -7.03 13.85 0.91
N GLY A 4 -6.96 12.52 0.83
CA GLY A 4 -5.74 11.71 0.70
C GLY A 4 -5.88 10.44 1.54
N SER A 5 -5.36 9.30 1.07
CA SER A 5 -5.35 8.07 1.87
C SER A 5 -4.67 8.35 3.22
N LYS A 6 -5.25 7.83 4.30
CA LYS A 6 -4.77 8.10 5.67
C LYS A 6 -3.32 7.67 5.87
N GLU A 7 -2.87 6.71 5.07
CA GLU A 7 -1.55 6.06 5.11
C GLU A 7 -0.43 6.78 4.33
N LEU A 8 -0.77 7.74 3.46
CA LEU A 8 0.22 8.52 2.69
C LEU A 8 0.40 9.92 3.29
N ARG A 9 0.30 10.03 4.61
CA ARG A 9 0.63 11.27 5.33
C ARG A 9 2.14 11.40 5.45
N PRO A 10 2.68 12.64 5.44
CA PRO A 10 4.13 12.86 5.49
C PRO A 10 4.83 12.10 6.63
N THR A 11 4.21 12.07 7.81
CA THR A 11 4.72 11.38 8.99
C THR A 11 4.87 9.87 8.81
N GLU A 12 4.01 9.24 8.00
CA GLU A 12 4.05 7.80 7.73
C GLU A 12 5.01 7.49 6.58
N LEU A 13 5.04 8.34 5.54
CA LEU A 13 6.00 8.24 4.44
C LEU A 13 7.46 8.34 4.90
N ASP A 14 7.71 9.09 5.99
CA ASP A 14 9.03 9.20 6.60
C ASP A 14 9.51 7.86 7.20
N THR A 15 8.61 6.93 7.50
CA THR A 15 8.98 5.58 8.02
C THR A 15 9.30 4.57 6.94
N PHE A 16 8.96 4.86 5.68
CA PHE A 16 9.17 3.93 4.57
C PHE A 16 10.57 4.07 3.96
N GLU A 17 11.12 2.94 3.53
CA GLU A 17 12.34 2.88 2.73
C GLU A 17 12.13 3.47 1.33
N ASN A 18 13.23 3.89 0.68
CA ASN A 18 13.18 4.51 -0.63
C ASN A 18 12.56 3.60 -1.70
N GLU A 19 12.82 2.29 -1.65
CA GLU A 19 12.26 1.31 -2.59
C GLU A 19 10.75 1.19 -2.45
N ARG A 20 10.27 1.09 -1.21
CA ARG A 20 8.83 1.04 -0.92
C ARG A 20 8.10 2.30 -1.39
N LEU A 21 8.69 3.48 -1.18
CA LEU A 21 8.14 4.74 -1.69
C LEU A 21 8.02 4.74 -3.22
N ALA A 22 9.02 4.18 -3.93
CA ALA A 22 8.98 4.09 -5.38
C ALA A 22 7.88 3.13 -5.87
N ASP A 23 7.61 2.04 -5.15
CA ASP A 23 6.54 1.10 -5.51
C ASP A 23 5.14 1.66 -5.22
N GLU A 24 4.97 2.36 -4.09
CA GLU A 24 3.73 3.09 -3.80
C GLU A 24 3.46 4.18 -4.85
N LEU A 25 4.50 4.84 -5.34
CA LEU A 25 4.41 5.82 -6.43
C LEU A 25 3.88 5.17 -7.72
N LYS A 26 4.39 3.99 -8.10
CA LYS A 26 3.90 3.25 -9.29
C LYS A 26 2.43 2.90 -9.15
N LYS A 27 2.03 2.33 -8.01
CA LYS A 27 0.63 1.98 -7.70
C LYS A 27 -0.30 3.20 -7.79
N ALA A 28 0.11 4.32 -7.20
CA ALA A 28 -0.69 5.55 -7.24
C ALA A 28 -0.83 6.12 -8.67
N LYS A 29 0.18 5.96 -9.53
CA LYS A 29 0.11 6.35 -10.95
C LYS A 29 -0.83 5.47 -11.75
N GLU A 30 -0.81 4.16 -11.53
CA GLU A 30 -1.74 3.22 -12.16
C GLU A 30 -3.19 3.53 -11.75
N GLU A 31 -3.42 3.78 -10.45
CA GLU A 31 -4.73 4.20 -9.97
C GLU A 31 -5.17 5.52 -10.64
N LEU A 32 -4.27 6.51 -10.74
CA LEU A 32 -4.58 7.78 -11.41
C LEU A 32 -4.93 7.57 -12.89
N PHE A 33 -4.24 6.66 -13.59
CA PHE A 33 -4.54 6.33 -14.98
C PHE A 33 -5.95 5.73 -15.12
N ASN A 34 -6.28 4.74 -14.28
CA ASN A 34 -7.59 4.11 -14.26
C ASN A 34 -8.71 5.11 -13.94
N LEU A 35 -8.50 5.98 -12.95
CA LEU A 35 -9.47 7.02 -12.59
C LEU A 35 -9.66 8.05 -13.71
N ARG A 36 -8.61 8.37 -14.47
CA ARG A 36 -8.72 9.27 -15.63
C ARG A 36 -9.47 8.60 -16.78
N PHE A 37 -9.26 7.30 -16.99
CA PHE A 37 -10.02 6.53 -17.97
C PHE A 37 -11.51 6.49 -17.60
N GLN A 38 -11.84 6.15 -16.35
CA GLN A 38 -13.21 6.16 -15.83
C GLN A 38 -13.86 7.56 -15.88
N SER A 39 -13.06 8.61 -15.62
CA SER A 39 -13.52 9.99 -15.75
C SER A 39 -13.86 10.38 -17.19
N ALA A 40 -13.12 9.84 -18.16
CA ALA A 40 -13.36 10.12 -19.58
C ALA A 40 -14.58 9.35 -20.11
N THR A 41 -14.84 8.14 -19.60
CA THR A 41 -16.05 7.36 -19.93
C THR A 41 -17.30 7.82 -19.18
N GLY A 42 -17.17 8.74 -18.22
CA GLY A 42 -18.29 9.25 -17.42
C GLY A 42 -18.82 8.28 -16.37
N GLN A 43 -18.13 7.16 -16.12
CA GLN A 43 -18.52 6.12 -15.16
C GLN A 43 -17.86 6.31 -13.78
N LEU A 44 -17.25 7.47 -13.53
CA LEU A 44 -16.52 7.72 -12.30
C LEU A 44 -17.47 8.02 -11.13
N GLU A 45 -17.54 7.12 -10.16
CA GLU A 45 -18.38 7.28 -8.96
C GLU A 45 -17.86 8.37 -8.00
N SER A 46 -16.53 8.52 -7.88
CA SER A 46 -15.91 9.43 -6.90
C SER A 46 -14.90 10.40 -7.53
N HIS A 47 -15.38 11.57 -7.93
CA HIS A 47 -14.53 12.66 -8.44
C HIS A 47 -13.52 13.18 -7.39
N GLY A 48 -13.83 13.04 -6.09
CA GLY A 48 -12.93 13.41 -5.01
C GLY A 48 -11.64 12.58 -4.98
N ARG A 49 -11.71 11.32 -5.44
CA ARG A 49 -10.57 10.39 -5.45
C ARG A 49 -9.45 10.87 -6.38
N LEU A 50 -9.79 11.44 -7.54
CA LEU A 50 -8.80 12.03 -8.46
C LEU A 50 -7.93 13.08 -7.77
N ARG A 51 -8.53 13.94 -6.94
CA ARG A 51 -7.79 14.98 -6.21
C ARG A 51 -6.96 14.39 -5.06
N ALA A 52 -7.45 13.34 -4.40
CA ALA A 52 -6.71 12.63 -3.36
C ALA A 52 -5.45 11.97 -3.92
N VAL A 53 -5.59 11.14 -4.96
CA VAL A 53 -4.46 10.42 -5.58
C VAL A 53 -3.40 11.38 -6.12
N LYS A 54 -3.80 12.51 -6.73
CA LYS A 54 -2.85 13.55 -7.16
C LYS A 54 -2.02 14.13 -6.00
N ARG A 55 -2.66 14.37 -4.84
CA ARG A 55 -1.95 14.87 -3.65
C ARG A 55 -1.03 13.82 -3.06
N ASP A 56 -1.45 12.57 -3.07
CA ASP A 56 -0.67 11.45 -2.55
C ASP A 56 0.62 11.27 -3.37
N ILE A 57 0.53 11.31 -4.71
CA ILE A 57 1.69 11.32 -5.61
C ILE A 57 2.61 12.51 -5.30
N ALA A 58 2.05 13.72 -5.14
CA ALA A 58 2.84 14.91 -4.84
C ALA A 58 3.60 14.79 -3.51
N ARG A 59 2.98 14.23 -2.47
CA ARG A 59 3.63 13.99 -1.16
C ARG A 59 4.80 13.02 -1.27
N ILE A 60 4.64 11.92 -2.00
CA ILE A 60 5.73 10.95 -2.21
C ILE A 60 6.93 11.63 -2.90
N TYR A 61 6.67 12.41 -3.95
CA TYR A 61 7.72 13.18 -4.63
C TYR A 61 8.40 14.20 -3.73
N THR A 62 7.66 14.90 -2.87
CA THR A 62 8.28 15.85 -1.93
C THR A 62 9.22 15.16 -0.96
N VAL A 63 8.82 14.01 -0.38
CA VAL A 63 9.67 13.26 0.56
C VAL A 63 10.92 12.73 -0.13
N LEU A 64 10.79 12.16 -1.33
CA LEU A 64 11.94 11.71 -2.11
C LEU A 64 12.92 12.86 -2.38
N ARG A 65 12.40 14.02 -2.77
CA ARG A 65 13.23 15.20 -3.05
C ARG A 65 13.89 15.78 -1.79
N GLU A 66 13.17 15.82 -0.68
CA GLU A 66 13.72 16.26 0.61
C GLU A 66 14.83 15.32 1.11
N ARG A 67 14.71 14.01 0.84
CA ARG A 67 15.77 13.02 1.12
C ARG A 67 17.00 13.23 0.23
N GLU A 68 16.80 13.46 -1.07
CA GLU A 68 17.90 13.80 -1.99
C GLU A 68 18.67 15.06 -1.56
N LEU A 69 17.95 16.05 -1.01
CA LEU A 69 18.51 17.31 -0.53
C LEU A 69 19.05 17.23 0.91
N GLY A 70 18.94 16.07 1.58
CA GLY A 70 19.39 15.86 2.96
C GLY A 70 18.58 16.63 4.03
N ILE A 71 17.40 17.15 3.66
CA ILE A 71 16.52 17.93 4.55
C ILE A 71 15.77 16.99 5.51
N ARG A 72 15.49 15.76 5.07
CA ARG A 72 14.84 14.73 5.90
C ARG A 72 15.74 13.51 6.08
N ALA A 73 15.75 13.00 7.31
CA ALA A 73 16.46 11.76 7.63
C ALA A 73 15.77 10.58 6.94
N THR A 74 16.53 9.83 6.15
CA THR A 74 16.12 8.47 5.76
C THR A 74 16.03 7.63 7.04
N PRO A 75 14.93 6.91 7.29
CA PRO A 75 14.95 5.89 8.32
C PRO A 75 16.03 4.89 7.93
N ALA A 76 17.07 4.79 8.74
CA ALA A 76 18.08 3.76 8.60
C ALA A 76 17.35 2.39 8.59
N PRO A 77 17.81 1.43 7.78
CA PRO A 77 17.13 0.15 7.64
C PRO A 77 16.99 -0.50 9.01
N VAL A 78 15.76 -0.65 9.48
CA VAL A 78 15.48 -1.43 10.69
C VAL A 78 15.75 -2.88 10.33
N GLU A 79 16.80 -3.39 10.95
CA GLU A 79 17.39 -4.72 10.82
C GLU A 79 16.37 -5.84 10.61
N THR A 80 16.37 -6.40 9.40
CA THR A 80 15.98 -7.79 9.14
C THR A 80 17.05 -8.73 9.73
N ALA A 81 17.10 -8.86 11.07
CA ALA A 81 18.04 -9.78 11.71
C ALA A 81 17.60 -10.32 13.08
N THR A 82 16.49 -11.08 13.14
CA THR A 82 16.38 -12.20 14.09
C THR A 82 16.29 -13.51 13.32
N LYS A 83 17.45 -14.18 13.25
CA LYS A 83 17.73 -15.41 12.52
C LYS A 83 16.85 -16.58 12.97
N ALA A 84 16.43 -17.35 11.96
CA ALA A 84 16.12 -18.76 12.05
C ALA A 84 17.19 -19.54 12.84
N LYS A 85 16.78 -20.26 13.90
CA LYS A 85 17.27 -21.60 14.30
C LYS A 85 16.49 -22.15 15.51
N LYS A 86 15.39 -22.89 15.28
CA LYS A 86 15.10 -24.16 15.98
C LYS A 86 13.90 -24.88 15.34
N THR A 87 14.18 -25.72 14.35
CA THR A 87 13.34 -26.87 13.99
C THR A 87 13.08 -27.75 15.23
N THR A 88 11.90 -28.39 15.27
CA THR A 88 11.39 -29.42 16.21
C THR A 88 10.36 -28.97 17.25
N LYS A 89 9.08 -28.88 16.83
CA LYS A 89 7.98 -29.63 17.45
C LYS A 89 6.77 -29.67 16.50
N LYS A 90 6.64 -30.80 15.80
CA LYS A 90 5.42 -31.27 15.14
C LYS A 90 4.47 -31.77 16.22
N ALA A 91 3.25 -31.23 16.24
CA ALA A 91 2.02 -31.64 16.96
C ALA A 91 1.23 -30.33 17.24
N ASP A 92 -0.05 -30.14 16.98
CA ASP A 92 -1.14 -30.97 16.47
C ASP A 92 -2.32 -29.99 16.20
N LYS A 93 -3.16 -30.27 15.19
CA LYS A 93 -4.49 -29.67 14.88
C LYS A 93 -4.60 -28.15 14.62
N PRO A 94 -5.27 -27.76 13.52
CA PRO A 94 -6.69 -27.44 13.70
C PRO A 94 -7.62 -27.78 12.52
N ALA A 95 -8.91 -27.74 12.85
CA ALA A 95 -10.03 -27.33 12.01
C ALA A 95 -10.53 -28.32 10.94
N GLU A 96 -11.39 -29.20 11.43
CA GLU A 96 -12.66 -29.54 10.80
C GLU A 96 -13.48 -28.25 10.51
N SER A 97 -13.79 -28.02 9.23
CA SER A 97 -14.97 -27.28 8.78
C SER A 97 -15.24 -27.72 7.34
N THR A 98 -15.97 -28.82 7.23
CA THR A 98 -16.56 -29.32 5.99
C THR A 98 -17.72 -28.41 5.59
N GLU A 99 -17.50 -27.59 4.57
CA GLU A 99 -18.57 -27.07 3.71
C GLU A 99 -18.30 -27.61 2.30
N ALA A 100 -18.77 -28.84 2.07
CA ALA A 100 -18.84 -29.44 0.74
C ALA A 100 -20.27 -29.26 0.23
N GLU A 101 -20.37 -28.59 -0.92
CA GLU A 101 -21.31 -28.82 -2.02
C GLU A 101 -22.64 -29.51 -1.66
N THR A 102 -23.71 -28.73 -1.60
CA THR A 102 -25.05 -29.22 -1.93
C THR A 102 -25.23 -29.18 -3.44
N ALA A 103 -25.06 -30.33 -4.09
CA ALA A 103 -25.61 -30.66 -5.39
C ALA A 103 -26.43 -31.96 -5.28
N GLU A 104 -27.62 -31.90 -5.88
CA GLU A 104 -28.52 -32.99 -6.33
C GLU A 104 -29.63 -33.58 -5.43
N GLU A 105 -30.81 -33.66 -6.08
CA GLU A 105 -32.00 -34.51 -5.92
C GLU A 105 -32.98 -34.33 -4.74
N ASN A 106 -34.11 -33.65 -5.00
CA ASN A 106 -35.42 -34.26 -5.32
C ASN A 106 -36.42 -33.21 -5.81
#